data_AF-A0A290ZTC7-F1
#
_entry.id   AF-A0A290ZTC7-F1
#
_cell.length_a   1.000
_cell.length_b   1.000
_cell.length_c   1.000
_cell.angle_alpha   90.00
_cell.angle_beta   90.00
_cell.angle_gamma   90.00
#
_symmetry.space_group_name_H-M   'P 1'
#
loop_
_entity.id
_entity.type
_entity.pdbx_description
1 polymer ?
#
loop_
_entity_poly.entity_id
_entity_poly.type
_entity_poly.pdbx_seq_one_letter_code
_entity_poly.pdbx_strand_id
1 'polypeptide(L)'
;MSAASATVATRILGLDPGLRITGFGLIDTLGSQLRYVASGCIRTRDGELPGRLKTLLDGVREVIETYRPDVVAVEKVFVNVNPQSTLLLGQARGAVICGAVSCDLAVHEYTALQVKQSVVGYGKAAKEQVQHMVQRLLALDASPSPDAADALACAICHAHGSRGLGALPGLGTRRRAGRMLA
;
A
#
# COMPACT_ATOMS: atom_id res chain seq x y z
N MET A 1 -8.55 -28.04 28.79
CA MET A 1 -7.52 -27.94 27.73
C MET A 1 -7.84 -26.70 26.92
N SER A 2 -7.13 -25.60 27.17
CA SER A 2 -7.41 -24.30 26.56
C SER A 2 -6.93 -24.32 25.11
N ALA A 3 -7.84 -24.08 24.17
CA ALA A 3 -7.46 -23.87 22.78
C ALA A 3 -6.63 -22.60 22.72
N ALA A 4 -5.32 -22.74 22.44
CA ALA A 4 -4.49 -21.60 22.10
C ALA A 4 -5.07 -20.97 20.83
N SER A 5 -5.76 -19.85 20.97
CA SER A 5 -6.12 -18.99 19.85
C SER A 5 -4.80 -18.51 19.24
N ALA A 6 -4.31 -19.22 18.24
CA ALA A 6 -3.14 -18.79 17.48
C ALA A 6 -3.53 -17.50 16.76
N THR A 7 -3.12 -16.37 17.32
CA THR A 7 -3.25 -15.09 16.65
C THR A 7 -2.32 -15.15 15.43
N VAL A 8 -2.88 -15.31 14.24
CA VAL A 8 -2.12 -15.35 12.99
C VAL A 8 -1.80 -13.91 12.59
N ALA A 9 -0.53 -13.64 12.30
CA ALA A 9 -0.12 -12.34 11.79
C ALA A 9 -0.68 -12.12 10.38
N THR A 10 -1.21 -10.92 10.10
CA THR A 10 -1.64 -10.54 8.75
C THR A 10 -0.47 -9.92 8.01
N ARG A 11 -0.14 -10.42 6.83
CA ARG A 11 0.89 -9.87 5.95
C ARG A 11 0.28 -8.86 4.99
N ILE A 12 0.80 -7.64 5.03
CA ILE A 12 0.31 -6.51 4.23
C ILE A 12 1.38 -6.12 3.23
N LEU A 13 1.02 -6.05 1.95
CA LEU A 13 1.84 -5.50 0.89
C LEU A 13 1.41 -4.05 0.60
N GLY A 14 2.29 -3.09 0.89
CA GLY A 14 2.15 -1.70 0.45
C GLY A 14 2.78 -1.47 -0.93
N LEU A 15 2.12 -0.70 -1.78
CA LEU A 15 2.57 -0.34 -3.12
C LEU A 15 2.49 1.17 -3.34
N ASP A 16 3.58 1.76 -3.82
CA ASP A 16 3.68 3.15 -4.28
C ASP A 16 3.87 3.16 -5.81
N PRO A 17 2.80 3.33 -6.61
CA PRO A 17 2.86 3.15 -8.06
C PRO A 17 3.58 4.31 -8.75
N GLY A 18 4.54 3.98 -9.61
CA GLY A 18 5.17 4.92 -10.53
C GLY A 18 5.54 4.27 -11.85
N LEU A 19 5.46 5.02 -12.95
CA LEU A 19 5.69 4.43 -14.27
C LEU A 19 7.13 3.94 -14.46
N ARG A 20 8.13 4.65 -13.92
CA ARG A 20 9.55 4.25 -13.97
C ARG A 20 9.93 3.32 -12.82
N ILE A 21 9.44 3.62 -11.63
CA ILE A 21 9.78 2.93 -10.39
C ILE A 21 8.47 2.80 -9.62
N THR A 22 8.11 1.58 -9.24
CA THR A 22 7.04 1.30 -8.28
C THR A 22 7.68 0.73 -7.02
N GLY A 23 7.52 1.41 -5.89
CA GLY A 23 7.99 0.93 -4.59
C GLY A 23 7.09 -0.18 -4.06
N PHE A 24 7.68 -1.15 -3.35
CA PHE A 24 6.92 -2.12 -2.58
C PHE A 24 7.51 -2.29 -1.17
N GLY A 25 6.63 -2.58 -0.21
CA GLY A 25 7.00 -2.84 1.17
C GLY A 25 6.07 -3.86 1.80
N LEU A 26 6.62 -4.84 2.49
CA LEU A 26 5.88 -5.87 3.21
C LEU A 26 6.12 -5.77 4.70
N ILE A 27 5.01 -5.84 5.44
CA ILE A 27 5.02 -5.91 6.89
C ILE A 27 4.08 -7.02 7.35
N ASP A 28 4.42 -7.63 8.48
CA ASP A 28 3.50 -8.48 9.24
C ASP A 28 2.93 -7.65 10.39
N THR A 29 1.62 -7.76 10.62
CA THR A 29 0.94 -7.15 11.76
C THR A 29 0.33 -8.22 12.66
N LEU A 30 0.66 -8.15 13.94
CA LEU A 30 0.07 -8.99 14.98
C LEU A 30 -0.37 -8.12 16.15
N GLY A 31 -1.66 -7.79 16.19
CA GLY A 31 -2.10 -6.73 17.06
C GLY A 31 -1.32 -5.44 16.76
N SER A 32 -0.70 -4.81 17.76
CA SER A 32 0.03 -3.53 17.65
C SER A 32 1.47 -3.67 17.25
N GLN A 33 1.94 -4.90 17.11
CA GLN A 33 3.29 -5.17 16.67
C GLN A 33 3.30 -5.16 15.15
N LEU A 34 4.17 -4.31 14.61
CA LEU A 34 4.52 -4.28 13.20
C LEU A 34 5.91 -4.90 13.07
N ARG A 35 6.09 -5.74 12.06
CA ARG A 35 7.38 -6.34 11.74
C ARG A 35 7.69 -6.16 10.27
N TYR A 36 8.87 -5.65 9.97
CA TYR A 36 9.38 -5.59 8.61
C TYR A 36 9.59 -7.00 8.04
N VAL A 37 9.19 -7.21 6.79
CA VAL A 37 9.42 -8.45 6.04
C VAL A 37 10.39 -8.21 4.89
N ALA A 38 10.04 -7.30 3.98
CA ALA A 38 10.84 -7.00 2.80
C ALA A 38 10.43 -5.64 2.22
N SER A 39 11.31 -5.04 1.41
CA SER A 39 10.99 -3.86 0.61
C SER A 39 11.91 -3.79 -0.59
N GLY A 40 11.48 -3.04 -1.61
CA GLY A 40 12.24 -2.90 -2.83
C GLY A 40 11.50 -2.06 -3.85
N CYS A 41 11.87 -2.21 -5.12
CA CYS A 41 11.23 -1.50 -6.22
C CYS A 41 11.18 -2.36 -7.49
N ILE A 42 10.07 -2.23 -8.22
CA ILE A 42 9.91 -2.75 -9.57
C ILE A 42 10.32 -1.63 -10.52
N ARG A 43 11.38 -1.87 -11.32
CA ARG A 43 11.93 -0.88 -12.24
C ARG A 43 11.54 -1.22 -13.66
N THR A 44 10.94 -0.25 -14.37
CA THR A 44 10.72 -0.38 -15.81
C THR A 44 11.92 0.21 -16.56
N ARG A 45 12.34 -0.47 -17.63
CA ARG A 45 13.35 0.07 -18.55
C ARG A 45 12.69 1.06 -19.52
N ASP A 46 13.51 1.84 -20.21
CA ASP A 46 13.04 2.66 -21.32
C ASP A 46 12.43 1.76 -22.42
N GLY A 47 11.42 2.28 -23.11
CA GLY A 47 10.65 1.53 -24.10
C GLY A 47 9.20 2.01 -24.19
N GLU A 48 8.42 1.32 -25.02
CA GLU A 48 7.02 1.65 -25.22
C GLU A 48 6.17 1.42 -23.96
N LEU A 49 5.17 2.28 -23.79
CA LEU A 49 4.29 2.28 -22.64
C LEU A 49 3.64 0.90 -22.36
N PRO A 50 3.08 0.16 -23.34
CA PRO A 50 2.47 -1.15 -23.07
C PRO A 50 3.45 -2.15 -22.44
N GLY A 51 4.70 -2.19 -22.92
CA GLY A 51 5.73 -3.06 -22.38
C GLY A 51 6.07 -2.71 -20.93
N ARG A 52 6.13 -1.41 -20.61
CA ARG A 52 6.39 -0.92 -19.24
C ARG A 52 5.23 -1.25 -18.29
N LEU A 53 3.99 -1.13 -18.76
CA LEU A 53 2.81 -1.54 -17.99
C LEU A 53 2.81 -3.05 -17.70
N LYS A 54 3.21 -3.87 -18.69
CA LYS A 54 3.39 -5.31 -18.49
C LYS A 54 4.45 -5.61 -17.44
N THR A 55 5.60 -4.93 -17.46
CA THR A 55 6.65 -5.08 -16.44
C THR A 55 6.13 -4.78 -15.03
N LEU A 56 5.32 -3.73 -14.87
CA LEU A 56 4.72 -3.42 -13.57
C LEU A 56 3.75 -4.51 -13.11
N LEU A 57 2.87 -4.97 -13.99
CA LEU A 57 1.90 -6.02 -13.70
C LEU A 57 2.61 -7.32 -13.28
N ASP A 58 3.57 -7.78 -14.08
CA ASP A 58 4.29 -9.02 -13.81
C ASP A 58 5.15 -8.91 -12.54
N GLY A 59 5.81 -7.76 -12.34
CA GLY A 59 6.61 -7.52 -11.13
C GLY A 59 5.77 -7.54 -9.85
N VAL A 60 4.54 -7.01 -9.89
CA VAL A 60 3.63 -7.10 -8.73
C VAL A 60 3.23 -8.55 -8.47
N ARG A 61 2.94 -9.33 -9.52
CA ARG A 61 2.62 -10.76 -9.39
C ARG A 61 3.80 -11.54 -8.81
N GLU A 62 5.01 -11.27 -9.24
CA GLU A 62 6.23 -11.89 -8.71
C GLU A 62 6.42 -11.60 -7.21
N VAL A 63 6.20 -10.35 -6.79
CA VAL A 63 6.25 -9.97 -5.36
C VAL A 63 5.16 -10.72 -4.57
N ILE A 64 3.94 -10.81 -5.10
CA ILE A 64 2.84 -11.52 -4.43
C ILE A 64 3.13 -13.02 -4.33
N GLU A 65 3.61 -13.65 -5.40
CA GLU A 65 3.94 -15.08 -5.42
C GLU A 65 5.07 -15.41 -4.44
N THR A 66 6.09 -14.54 -4.37
CA THR A 66 7.26 -14.69 -3.50
C THR A 66 6.87 -14.58 -2.02
N TYR A 67 6.13 -13.54 -1.65
CA TYR A 67 5.93 -13.19 -0.24
C TYR A 67 4.56 -13.58 0.33
N ARG A 68 3.60 -13.94 -0.54
CA ARG A 68 2.23 -14.36 -0.22
C ARG A 68 1.55 -13.43 0.80
N PRO A 69 1.38 -12.13 0.48
CA PRO A 69 0.63 -11.23 1.34
C PRO A 69 -0.86 -11.61 1.39
N ASP A 70 -1.51 -11.28 2.50
CA ASP A 70 -2.96 -11.50 2.67
C ASP A 70 -3.78 -10.35 2.07
N VAL A 71 -3.20 -9.15 2.02
CA VAL A 71 -3.89 -7.93 1.59
C VAL A 71 -2.92 -6.91 1.00
N VAL A 72 -3.43 -6.08 0.09
CA VAL A 72 -2.64 -5.03 -0.58
C VAL A 72 -3.16 -3.64 -0.20
N ALA A 73 -2.24 -2.74 0.12
CA ALA A 73 -2.48 -1.32 0.32
C ALA A 73 -1.80 -0.52 -0.80
N VAL A 74 -2.53 0.37 -1.46
CA VAL A 74 -2.03 1.16 -2.59
C VAL A 74 -2.23 2.64 -2.32
N GLU A 75 -1.20 3.45 -2.56
CA GLU A 75 -1.36 4.90 -2.50
C GLU A 75 -2.30 5.41 -3.60
N LYS A 76 -3.24 6.27 -3.21
CA LYS A 76 -4.10 7.00 -4.10
C LYS A 76 -3.39 8.27 -4.55
N VAL A 77 -3.08 8.30 -5.83
CA VAL A 77 -2.50 9.46 -6.50
C VAL A 77 -3.60 10.45 -6.86
N PHE A 78 -3.41 11.73 -6.52
CA PHE A 78 -4.25 12.83 -7.01
C PHE A 78 -3.62 13.55 -8.20
N VAL A 79 -4.49 14.15 -9.01
CA VAL A 79 -4.15 14.91 -10.23
C VAL A 79 -2.94 15.84 -10.01
N ASN A 80 -1.93 15.67 -10.85
CA ASN A 80 -0.75 16.54 -10.86
C ASN A 80 -1.02 17.77 -11.76
N VAL A 81 -0.18 18.80 -11.66
CA VAL A 81 -0.30 20.05 -12.45
C VAL A 81 -0.23 19.77 -13.96
N ASN A 82 0.49 18.72 -14.37
CA ASN A 82 0.61 18.32 -15.77
C ASN A 82 -0.34 17.14 -16.09
N PRO A 83 -1.36 17.33 -16.96
CA PRO A 83 -2.32 16.28 -17.33
C PRO A 83 -1.69 15.05 -17.98
N GLN A 84 -0.65 15.22 -18.79
CA GLN A 84 0.02 14.10 -19.47
C GLN A 84 0.73 13.19 -18.46
N SER A 85 1.44 13.79 -17.50
CA SER A 85 2.09 13.03 -16.42
C SER A 85 1.08 12.29 -15.55
N THR A 86 -0.07 12.93 -15.30
CA THR A 86 -1.18 12.34 -14.52
C THR A 86 -1.78 11.14 -15.24
N LEU A 87 -2.00 11.23 -16.56
CA LEU A 87 -2.54 10.12 -17.34
C LEU A 87 -1.60 8.91 -17.33
N LEU A 88 -0.29 9.14 -17.52
CA LEU A 88 0.73 8.09 -17.47
C LEU A 88 0.82 7.42 -16.09
N LEU A 89 0.74 8.21 -15.02
CA LEU A 89 0.72 7.71 -13.66
C LEU A 89 -0.55 6.91 -13.36
N GLY A 90 -1.72 7.36 -13.86
CA GLY A 90 -2.97 6.63 -13.77
C GLY A 90 -2.90 5.26 -14.46
N GLN A 91 -2.24 5.17 -15.61
CA GLN A 91 -2.03 3.88 -16.31
C GLN A 91 -1.08 2.96 -15.55
N ALA A 92 0.05 3.48 -15.05
CA ALA A 92 0.99 2.70 -14.22
C ALA A 92 0.29 2.13 -12.97
N ARG A 93 -0.49 2.98 -12.30
CA ARG A 93 -1.32 2.60 -11.16
C ARG A 93 -2.34 1.53 -11.53
N GLY A 94 -3.01 1.66 -12.67
CA GLY A 94 -3.92 0.65 -13.21
C GLY A 94 -3.22 -0.70 -13.37
N ALA A 95 -2.03 -0.74 -13.96
CA ALA A 95 -1.26 -1.97 -14.11
C ALA A 95 -0.88 -2.61 -12.77
N VAL A 96 -0.48 -1.80 -11.78
CA VAL A 96 -0.14 -2.27 -10.43
C VAL A 96 -1.36 -2.88 -9.73
N ILE A 97 -2.51 -2.21 -9.77
CA ILE A 97 -3.76 -2.72 -9.19
C ILE A 97 -4.20 -3.99 -9.90
N CYS A 98 -4.17 -4.01 -11.24
CA CYS A 98 -4.49 -5.20 -12.04
C CYS A 98 -3.60 -6.39 -11.67
N GLY A 99 -2.29 -6.17 -11.47
CA GLY A 99 -1.37 -7.19 -10.99
C GLY A 99 -1.81 -7.79 -9.65
N ALA A 100 -2.18 -6.95 -8.69
CA ALA A 100 -2.66 -7.39 -7.38
C ALA A 100 -3.99 -8.17 -7.44
N VAL A 101 -5.00 -7.63 -8.11
CA VAL A 101 -6.32 -8.28 -8.18
C VAL A 101 -6.31 -9.52 -9.06
N SER A 102 -5.37 -9.65 -10.00
CA SER A 102 -5.19 -10.88 -10.79
C SER A 102 -4.67 -12.07 -9.97
N CYS A 103 -4.20 -11.80 -8.74
CA CYS A 103 -3.83 -12.79 -7.74
C CYS A 103 -4.89 -12.98 -6.66
N ASP A 104 -6.14 -12.54 -6.91
CA ASP A 104 -7.28 -12.64 -5.99
C ASP A 104 -7.10 -11.92 -4.64
N LEU A 105 -6.22 -10.92 -4.57
CA LEU A 105 -6.00 -10.13 -3.35
C LEU A 105 -6.93 -8.91 -3.25
N ALA A 106 -7.41 -8.66 -2.03
CA ALA A 106 -8.13 -7.44 -1.70
C ALA A 106 -7.17 -6.22 -1.75
N VAL A 107 -7.59 -5.18 -2.46
CA VAL A 107 -6.83 -3.93 -2.62
C VAL A 107 -7.53 -2.80 -1.88
N HIS A 108 -6.81 -2.14 -0.97
CA HIS A 108 -7.27 -0.96 -0.23
C HIS A 108 -6.48 0.27 -0.63
N GLU A 109 -7.17 1.40 -0.80
CA GLU A 109 -6.57 2.64 -1.30
C GLU A 109 -6.49 3.70 -0.21
N TYR A 110 -5.34 4.38 -0.13
CA TYR A 110 -5.09 5.42 0.89
C TYR A 110 -4.55 6.69 0.26
N THR A 111 -5.09 7.84 0.64
CA THR A 111 -4.55 9.14 0.25
C THR A 111 -3.21 9.42 0.95
N ALA A 112 -2.34 10.21 0.31
CA ALA A 112 -1.11 10.70 0.94
C ALA A 112 -1.36 11.33 2.33
N LEU A 113 -2.49 12.02 2.50
CA LEU A 113 -2.89 12.61 3.77
C LEU A 113 -3.14 11.54 4.83
N GLN A 114 -3.89 10.49 4.51
CA GLN A 114 -4.16 9.36 5.41
C GLN A 114 -2.87 8.63 5.77
N VAL A 115 -2.00 8.38 4.79
CA VAL A 115 -0.70 7.74 5.02
C VAL A 115 0.11 8.57 6.01
N LYS A 116 0.30 9.87 5.75
CA LYS A 116 1.01 10.77 6.66
C LYS A 116 0.39 10.78 8.04
N GLN A 117 -0.93 10.99 8.17
CA GLN A 117 -1.63 10.99 9.45
C GLN A 117 -1.42 9.68 10.24
N SER A 118 -1.49 8.54 9.57
CA SER A 118 -1.35 7.23 10.22
C SER A 118 0.06 6.93 10.72
N VAL A 119 1.09 7.48 10.06
CA VAL A 119 2.50 7.19 10.36
C VAL A 119 3.11 8.20 11.32
N VAL A 120 2.82 9.50 11.14
CA VAL A 120 3.43 10.58 11.93
C VAL A 120 2.47 11.23 12.93
N GLY A 121 1.17 10.93 12.86
CA GLY A 121 0.12 11.51 13.71
C GLY A 121 -0.57 12.76 13.15
N TYR A 122 -0.10 13.35 12.04
CA TYR A 122 -0.73 14.51 11.39
C TYR A 122 -0.45 14.56 9.87
N GLY A 123 -1.32 15.23 9.11
CA GLY A 123 -1.35 15.07 7.65
C GLY A 123 -0.38 15.93 6.82
N LYS A 124 0.20 16.98 7.42
CA LYS A 124 1.10 17.91 6.71
C LYS A 124 2.59 17.61 6.93
N ALA A 125 2.93 16.40 7.36
CA ALA A 125 4.32 16.03 7.57
C ALA A 125 5.15 16.06 6.28
N ALA A 126 6.42 16.41 6.46
CA ALA A 126 7.45 16.34 5.42
C ALA A 126 7.80 14.88 5.11
N LYS A 127 8.31 14.61 3.90
CA LYS A 127 8.62 13.22 3.46
C LYS A 127 9.68 12.58 4.36
N GLU A 128 10.66 13.36 4.80
CA GLU A 128 11.76 12.94 5.67
C GLU A 128 11.23 12.48 7.04
N GLN A 129 10.17 13.13 7.55
CA GLN A 129 9.53 12.72 8.80
C GLN A 129 8.80 11.38 8.65
N VAL A 130 8.15 11.15 7.51
CA VAL A 130 7.52 9.85 7.22
C VAL A 130 8.58 8.75 7.16
N GLN A 131 9.67 8.98 6.43
CA GLN A 131 10.78 8.02 6.33
C GLN A 131 11.40 7.68 7.69
N HIS A 132 11.66 8.69 8.52
CA HIS A 132 12.19 8.48 9.88
C HIS A 132 11.21 7.69 10.75
N MET A 133 9.91 7.99 10.66
CA MET A 133 8.89 7.27 11.41
C MET A 133 8.71 5.83 10.92
N VAL A 134 8.80 5.57 9.61
CA VAL A 134 8.81 4.20 9.07
C VAL A 134 9.97 3.40 9.64
N GLN A 135 11.19 3.97 9.62
CA GLN A 135 12.38 3.35 10.21
C GLN A 135 12.14 2.99 11.68
N ARG A 136 11.58 3.93 12.46
CA ARG A 136 11.31 3.74 13.89
C ARG A 136 10.23 2.70 14.16
N LEU A 137 9.11 2.76 13.45
CA LEU A 137 7.96 1.87 13.65
C LEU A 137 8.27 0.42 13.28
N LEU A 138 9.18 0.22 12.31
CA LEU A 138 9.59 -1.10 11.84
C LEU A 138 10.95 -1.54 12.40
N ALA A 139 11.56 -0.75 13.29
CA ALA A 139 12.87 -0.98 13.89
C ALA A 139 13.95 -1.35 12.84
N LEU A 140 14.04 -0.59 11.74
CA LEU A 140 15.02 -0.83 10.68
C LEU A 140 16.40 -0.29 11.08
N ASP A 141 17.45 -1.08 10.82
CA ASP A 141 18.84 -0.72 11.13
C ASP A 141 19.35 0.50 10.34
N ALA A 142 18.79 0.73 9.15
CA ALA A 142 19.13 1.84 8.27
C ALA A 142 17.87 2.52 7.71
N SER A 143 18.04 3.76 7.28
CA SER A 143 16.96 4.50 6.62
C SER A 143 16.60 3.81 5.29
N PRO A 144 15.32 3.47 5.05
CA PRO A 144 14.89 2.87 3.78
C PRO A 144 15.06 3.87 2.64
N SER A 145 15.13 3.41 1.38
CA SER A 145 15.08 4.34 0.25
C SER A 145 13.73 5.09 0.23
N PRO A 146 13.64 6.28 -0.40
CA PRO A 146 12.38 7.03 -0.45
C PRO A 146 11.19 6.21 -1.00
N ASP A 147 11.39 5.48 -2.09
CA ASP A 147 10.34 4.65 -2.71
C ASP A 147 9.90 3.49 -1.78
N ALA A 148 10.85 2.90 -1.06
CA ALA A 148 10.55 1.84 -0.08
C ALA A 148 9.84 2.41 1.15
N ALA A 149 10.22 3.61 1.59
CA ALA A 149 9.61 4.31 2.72
C ALA A 149 8.13 4.63 2.44
N ASP A 150 7.82 5.17 1.25
CA ASP A 150 6.46 5.52 0.84
C ASP A 150 5.58 4.24 0.75
N ALA A 151 6.10 3.14 0.20
CA ALA A 151 5.39 1.87 0.15
C ALA A 151 5.18 1.23 1.54
N LEU A 152 6.19 1.21 2.41
CA LEU A 152 6.07 0.73 3.80
C LEU A 152 5.10 1.59 4.61
N ALA A 153 5.12 2.92 4.42
CA ALA A 153 4.17 3.84 5.04
C ALA A 153 2.73 3.51 4.64
N CYS A 154 2.49 3.15 3.39
CA CYS A 154 1.17 2.71 2.93
C CYS A 154 0.71 1.41 3.62
N ALA A 155 1.61 0.44 3.78
CA ALA A 155 1.31 -0.80 4.51
C ALA A 155 0.98 -0.53 6.00
N ILE A 156 1.76 0.34 6.65
CA ILE A 156 1.51 0.79 8.04
C ILE A 156 0.15 1.49 8.15
N CYS A 157 -0.18 2.33 7.18
CA CYS A 157 -1.47 3.02 7.12
C CYS A 157 -2.64 2.03 7.11
N HIS A 158 -2.54 0.96 6.33
CA HIS A 158 -3.54 -0.11 6.34
C HIS A 158 -3.59 -0.83 7.70
N ALA A 159 -2.44 -1.16 8.28
CA ALA A 159 -2.35 -1.84 9.58
C ALA A 159 -2.94 -1.01 10.74
N HIS A 160 -2.80 0.32 10.71
CA HIS A 160 -3.44 1.22 11.68
C HIS A 160 -4.93 1.45 11.36
N GLY A 161 -5.26 1.54 10.07
CA GLY A 161 -6.62 1.67 9.52
C GLY A 161 -7.57 0.56 9.99
N SER A 162 -7.13 -0.70 9.87
CA SER A 162 -7.90 -1.89 10.23
C SER A 162 -8.19 -2.01 11.74
N ARG A 163 -7.51 -1.22 12.58
CA ARG A 163 -7.52 -1.38 14.05
C ARG A 163 -8.26 -0.29 14.81
N GLY A 164 -8.69 0.79 14.16
CA GLY A 164 -9.41 1.86 14.87
C GLY A 164 -9.51 3.21 14.18
N LEU A 165 -8.89 3.42 13.02
CA LEU A 165 -9.14 4.61 12.19
C LEU A 165 -10.42 4.50 11.32
N GLY A 166 -11.19 3.43 11.51
CA GLY A 166 -12.56 3.25 10.99
C GLY A 166 -13.61 4.22 11.57
N ALA A 167 -13.19 5.26 12.30
CA ALA A 167 -14.07 6.32 12.79
C ALA A 167 -13.44 7.72 12.63
N LEU A 168 -12.80 7.99 11.49
CA LEU A 168 -12.74 9.38 11.02
C LEU A 168 -14.18 9.79 10.65
N PRO A 169 -14.81 10.78 11.31
CA PRO A 169 -16.15 11.21 10.96
C PRO A 169 -16.10 11.86 9.58
N GLY A 170 -16.62 11.18 8.55
CA GLY A 170 -16.67 11.76 7.21
C GLY A 170 -17.08 10.83 6.07
N LEU A 171 -16.82 9.51 6.14
CA LEU A 171 -17.24 8.59 5.08
C LEU A 171 -18.21 7.55 5.62
N GLY A 172 -19.47 7.96 5.73
CA GLY A 172 -20.57 7.05 6.02
C GLY A 172 -20.72 6.01 4.93
N THR A 173 -20.53 4.73 5.27
CA THR A 173 -21.13 3.62 4.55
C THR A 173 -22.66 3.77 4.68
N ARG A 174 -23.30 4.38 3.68
CA ARG A 174 -24.76 4.26 3.54
C ARG A 174 -25.08 2.80 3.20
N ARG A 175 -25.40 1.99 4.20
CA ARG A 175 -26.19 0.77 4.00
C ARG A 175 -27.56 1.22 3.49
N ARG A 176 -27.83 1.05 2.19
CA ARG A 176 -29.19 1.13 1.68
C ARG A 176 -29.92 -0.12 2.15
N ALA A 177 -30.78 0.08 3.14
CA ALA A 177 -31.71 -0.92 3.62
C ALA A 177 -32.60 -1.42 2.47
N GLY A 178 -32.73 -2.75 2.41
CA GLY A 178 -33.95 -3.45 2.01
C GLY A 178 -34.48 -3.18 0.61
N ARG A 179 -34.24 -4.13 -0.29
CA ARG A 179 -35.34 -4.85 -0.97
C ARG A 179 -34.80 -6.12 -1.63
N MET A 180 -35.39 -7.24 -1.22
CA MET A 180 -35.41 -8.48 -1.96
C MET A 180 -36.61 -8.38 -2.91
N LEU A 181 -36.41 -8.60 -4.21
CA LEU A 181 -37.47 -9.01 -5.13
C LEU A 181 -36.88 -10.05 -6.08
N ALA A 182 -37.73 -11.02 -6.40
CA ALA A 182 -37.48 -12.32 -7.03
C ALA A 182 -36.66 -12.27 -8.33
#